data_AF-A0AAP0R560-F1
#
_entry.id   AF-A0AAP0R560-F1
#
_cell.length_a   1.000
_cell.length_b   1.000
_cell.length_c   1.000
_cell.angle_alpha   90.00
_cell.angle_beta   90.00
_cell.angle_gamma   90.00
#
_symmetry.space_group_name_H-M   'P 1'
#
loop_
_entity.id
_entity.type
_entity.pdbx_description
1 polymer ?
#
loop_
_entity_poly.entity_id
_entity_poly.type
_entity_poly.pdbx_seq_one_letter_code
_entity_poly.pdbx_strand_id
1 'polypeptide(L)'
;MACSPEAAPPTVQTVTISYSELKDKNADLSMKIEEGFGPNSLGILSITDVPGYTSLRQNLLHLSPRLAKLPEEVKKELEDPHSRYNFGWSHGKEKLESGKPDILKGSFYANPILDIPTTEASLIQRYPSYCGTNIWPDNALPELEVVIVPKTVIPCRLGADGIQIMVPSQVVFGEDEIAYQIGETTEILSRGFLCATPHCVRAPKGEKASGLERSTFAFFMQPDWDEKLNFPQDVHIHKELILSNGSLTFGEYSEKLLDKYYHMKT
;
A
#
# COMPACT_ATOMS: atom_id res chain seq x y z
N MET A 1 0.24 9.06 -37.02
CA MET A 1 -0.78 7.99 -36.92
C MET A 1 -1.59 8.26 -35.68
N ALA A 2 -2.89 8.52 -35.83
CA ALA A 2 -3.78 8.87 -34.73
C ALA A 2 -4.04 7.62 -33.89
N CYS A 3 -3.74 7.68 -32.59
CA CYS A 3 -4.17 6.64 -31.66
C CYS A 3 -5.69 6.62 -31.60
N SER A 4 -6.29 5.47 -31.94
CA SER A 4 -7.67 5.18 -31.60
C SER A 4 -7.88 5.37 -30.09
N PRO A 5 -9.04 5.89 -29.65
CA PRO A 5 -9.35 5.91 -28.22
C PRO A 5 -9.43 4.46 -27.75
N GLU A 6 -8.49 4.04 -26.89
CA GLU A 6 -8.59 2.77 -26.18
C GLU A 6 -9.98 2.71 -25.52
N ALA A 7 -10.73 1.65 -25.82
CA ALA A 7 -12.00 1.41 -25.17
C ALA A 7 -11.79 1.38 -23.65
N ALA A 8 -12.71 2.00 -22.90
CA ALA A 8 -12.66 1.95 -21.45
C ALA A 8 -12.62 0.48 -20.99
N PRO A 9 -11.73 0.12 -20.06
CA PRO A 9 -11.67 -1.24 -19.55
C PRO A 9 -13.01 -1.63 -18.91
N PRO A 10 -13.40 -2.92 -18.98
CA PRO A 10 -14.62 -3.38 -18.34
C PRO A 10 -14.58 -3.05 -16.85
N THR A 11 -15.70 -2.63 -16.28
CA THR A 11 -15.84 -2.35 -14.85
C THR A 11 -16.25 -3.63 -14.13
N VAL A 12 -15.57 -3.97 -13.03
CA VAL A 12 -15.85 -5.18 -12.25
C VAL A 12 -15.94 -4.83 -10.76
N GLN A 13 -16.92 -5.44 -10.09
CA GLN A 13 -17.13 -5.29 -8.65
C GLN A 13 -16.31 -6.34 -7.87
N THR A 14 -15.84 -5.95 -6.70
CA THR A 14 -15.11 -6.85 -5.79
C THR A 14 -16.05 -7.85 -5.12
N VAL A 15 -15.49 -8.99 -4.69
CA VAL A 15 -16.17 -9.85 -3.72
C VAL A 15 -16.26 -9.09 -2.40
N THR A 16 -17.43 -9.11 -1.76
CA THR A 16 -17.70 -8.31 -0.56
C THR A 16 -17.99 -9.18 0.66
N ILE A 17 -17.39 -8.82 1.79
CA ILE A 17 -17.62 -9.44 3.11
C ILE A 17 -18.05 -8.33 4.07
N SER A 18 -19.19 -8.47 4.75
CA SER A 18 -19.58 -7.49 5.76
C SER A 18 -18.67 -7.55 6.98
N TYR A 19 -18.51 -6.43 7.68
CA TYR A 19 -17.77 -6.38 8.95
C TYR A 19 -18.33 -7.37 9.99
N SER A 20 -19.65 -7.56 10.01
CA SER A 20 -20.30 -8.54 10.88
C SER A 20 -19.92 -9.99 10.56
N GLU A 21 -19.89 -10.36 9.27
CA GLU A 21 -19.46 -11.69 8.85
C GLU A 21 -17.98 -11.92 9.19
N LEU A 22 -17.13 -10.92 8.95
CA LEU A 22 -15.70 -10.99 9.24
C LEU A 22 -15.41 -11.21 10.74
N LYS A 23 -16.25 -10.68 11.63
CA LYS A 23 -16.13 -10.86 13.07
C LYS A 23 -16.68 -12.18 13.60
N ASP A 24 -17.56 -12.84 12.87
CA ASP A 24 -18.15 -14.10 13.30
C ASP A 24 -17.13 -15.23 13.13
N LYS A 25 -16.62 -15.73 14.26
CA LYS A 25 -15.64 -16.83 14.29
C LYS A 25 -16.19 -18.15 13.73
N ASN A 26 -17.51 -18.27 13.57
CA ASN A 26 -18.16 -19.46 13.02
C ASN A 26 -18.52 -19.32 11.54
N ALA A 27 -18.37 -18.12 10.96
CA ALA A 27 -18.64 -17.91 9.55
C ALA A 27 -17.54 -18.59 8.70
N ASP A 28 -17.96 -19.40 7.74
CA ASP A 28 -17.05 -19.94 6.73
C ASP A 28 -16.96 -18.95 5.56
N LEU A 29 -15.80 -18.28 5.46
CA LEU A 29 -15.51 -17.30 4.43
C LEU A 29 -14.63 -17.88 3.30
N SER A 30 -14.33 -19.19 3.33
CA SER A 30 -13.35 -19.81 2.43
C SER A 30 -13.69 -19.57 0.96
N MET A 31 -14.96 -19.72 0.58
CA MET A 31 -15.42 -19.48 -0.79
C MET A 31 -15.23 -18.02 -1.22
N LYS A 32 -15.58 -17.06 -0.36
CA LYS A 32 -15.41 -15.62 -0.66
C LYS A 32 -13.92 -15.24 -0.76
N ILE A 33 -13.09 -15.84 0.09
CA ILE A 33 -11.63 -15.65 0.07
C ILE A 33 -11.05 -16.23 -1.21
N GLU A 34 -11.43 -17.45 -1.61
CA GLU A 34 -10.98 -18.07 -2.86
C GLU A 34 -11.45 -17.29 -4.09
N GLU A 35 -12.69 -16.80 -4.09
CA GLU A 35 -13.23 -15.99 -5.18
C GLU A 35 -12.55 -14.62 -5.28
N GLY A 36 -12.19 -14.00 -4.16
CA GLY A 36 -11.56 -12.68 -4.11
C GLY A 36 -10.03 -12.69 -4.28
N PHE A 37 -9.35 -13.76 -3.87
CA PHE A 37 -7.89 -13.85 -3.82
C PHE A 37 -7.28 -15.06 -4.53
N GLY A 38 -8.06 -16.03 -4.98
CA GLY A 38 -7.54 -17.22 -5.65
C GLY A 38 -6.93 -16.92 -7.03
N PRO A 39 -6.36 -17.94 -7.71
CA PRO A 39 -5.64 -17.76 -8.98
C PRO A 39 -6.45 -17.16 -10.14
N ASN A 40 -7.78 -17.30 -10.09
CA ASN A 40 -8.70 -16.77 -11.10
C ASN A 40 -9.47 -15.53 -10.62
N SER A 41 -9.08 -14.95 -9.49
CA SER A 41 -9.75 -13.82 -8.87
C SER A 41 -9.26 -12.47 -9.42
N LEU A 42 -9.83 -11.38 -8.91
CA LEU A 42 -9.30 -10.02 -9.10
C LEU A 42 -8.09 -9.73 -8.19
N GLY A 43 -7.79 -10.59 -7.21
CA GLY A 43 -6.78 -10.36 -6.17
C GLY A 43 -7.16 -9.28 -5.15
N ILE A 44 -8.43 -8.90 -5.10
CA ILE A 44 -8.97 -7.85 -4.25
C ILE A 44 -10.39 -8.23 -3.79
N LEU A 45 -10.67 -7.96 -2.53
CA LEU A 45 -12.01 -8.01 -1.97
C LEU A 45 -12.29 -6.77 -1.11
N SER A 46 -13.56 -6.49 -0.85
CA SER A 46 -14.00 -5.33 -0.09
C SER A 46 -14.71 -5.70 1.20
N ILE A 47 -14.53 -4.88 2.23
CA ILE A 47 -15.24 -5.01 3.50
C ILE A 47 -16.24 -3.87 3.65
N THR A 48 -17.52 -4.19 3.84
CA THR A 48 -18.60 -3.21 4.08
C THR A 48 -18.90 -3.05 5.56
N ASP A 49 -19.67 -2.01 5.88
CA ASP A 49 -20.32 -1.82 7.19
C ASP A 49 -19.35 -1.72 8.36
N VAL A 50 -18.14 -1.20 8.10
CA VAL A 50 -17.10 -1.01 9.13
C VAL A 50 -17.48 0.19 10.02
N PRO A 51 -17.74 -0.03 11.32
CA PRO A 51 -18.24 1.04 12.19
C PRO A 51 -17.28 2.22 12.28
N GLY A 52 -17.79 3.42 12.01
CA GLY A 52 -17.02 4.68 12.09
C GLY A 52 -16.05 4.93 10.93
N TYR A 53 -15.95 4.02 9.95
CA TYR A 53 -15.00 4.15 8.84
C TYR A 53 -15.21 5.42 8.03
N THR A 54 -16.45 5.73 7.62
CA THR A 54 -16.79 6.94 6.86
C THR A 54 -16.20 8.20 7.48
N SER A 55 -16.38 8.39 8.79
CA SER A 55 -15.87 9.57 9.50
C SER A 55 -14.35 9.57 9.59
N LEU A 56 -13.73 8.42 9.86
CA LEU A 56 -12.27 8.30 9.96
C LEU A 56 -11.59 8.55 8.62
N ARG A 57 -12.13 7.98 7.55
CA ARG A 57 -11.77 8.22 6.16
C ARG A 57 -11.82 9.71 5.81
N GLN A 58 -12.96 10.35 6.05
CA GLN A 58 -13.13 11.78 5.74
C GLN A 58 -12.16 12.66 6.53
N ASN A 59 -11.95 12.36 7.81
CA ASN A 59 -11.02 13.11 8.65
C ASN A 59 -9.57 13.00 8.16
N LEU A 60 -9.17 11.82 7.67
CA LEU A 60 -7.80 11.58 7.19
C LEU A 60 -7.58 12.10 5.77
N LEU A 61 -8.42 11.73 4.81
CA LEU A 61 -8.17 11.99 3.40
C LEU A 61 -8.21 13.48 3.06
N HIS A 62 -8.96 14.30 3.80
CA HIS A 62 -8.94 15.76 3.63
C HIS A 62 -7.60 16.41 4.05
N LEU A 63 -6.75 15.73 4.82
CA LEU A 63 -5.42 16.23 5.19
C LEU A 63 -4.39 16.00 4.08
N SER A 64 -4.58 14.99 3.23
CA SER A 64 -3.66 14.67 2.12
C SER A 64 -3.38 15.86 1.18
N PRO A 65 -4.37 16.60 0.66
CA PRO A 65 -4.09 17.76 -0.18
C PRO A 65 -3.52 18.95 0.59
N ARG A 66 -3.83 19.10 1.88
CA ARG A 66 -3.21 20.11 2.75
C ARG A 66 -1.71 19.84 2.90
N LEU A 67 -1.35 18.57 3.13
CA LEU A 67 0.04 18.11 3.21
C LEU A 67 0.81 18.36 1.90
N ALA A 68 0.23 17.99 0.76
CA ALA A 68 0.87 18.18 -0.54
C ALA A 68 1.11 19.67 -0.89
N LYS A 69 0.26 20.57 -0.38
CA LYS A 69 0.34 22.03 -0.55
C LYS A 69 1.21 22.74 0.48
N LEU A 70 1.80 22.02 1.44
CA LEU A 70 2.76 22.63 2.36
C LEU A 70 3.94 23.26 1.58
N PRO A 71 4.56 24.33 2.12
CA PRO A 71 5.75 24.93 1.52
C PRO A 71 6.84 23.88 1.27
N GLU A 72 7.58 24.00 0.18
CA GLU A 72 8.65 23.05 -0.17
C GLU A 72 9.68 22.90 0.95
N GLU A 73 9.96 23.96 1.69
CA GLU A 73 10.95 23.92 2.78
C GLU A 73 10.45 23.09 3.95
N VAL A 74 9.15 23.14 4.25
CA VAL A 74 8.53 22.27 5.25
C VAL A 74 8.53 20.83 4.76
N LYS A 75 8.16 20.59 3.49
CA LYS A 75 8.18 19.22 2.93
C LYS A 75 9.58 18.61 2.92
N LYS A 76 10.62 19.42 2.70
CA LYS A 76 12.02 19.01 2.76
C LYS A 76 12.46 18.60 4.15
N GLU A 77 11.97 19.27 5.19
CA GLU A 77 12.20 18.86 6.59
C GLU A 77 11.53 17.52 6.93
N LEU A 78 10.51 17.13 6.17
CA LEU A 78 9.82 15.86 6.32
C LEU A 78 10.44 14.73 5.48
N GLU A 79 11.44 14.98 4.63
CA GLU A 79 12.08 13.92 3.84
C GLU A 79 13.16 13.19 4.65
N ASP A 80 13.20 11.87 4.54
CA ASP A 80 14.32 11.07 5.05
C ASP A 80 14.97 10.20 3.96
N PRO A 81 16.08 10.67 3.36
CA PRO A 81 16.84 9.87 2.39
C PRO A 81 17.42 8.57 2.97
N HIS A 82 17.71 8.50 4.27
CA HIS A 82 18.32 7.32 4.89
C HIS A 82 17.37 6.11 4.86
N SER A 83 16.09 6.32 5.13
CA SER A 83 15.04 5.30 4.99
C SER A 83 14.62 5.00 3.55
N ARG A 84 15.33 5.53 2.54
CA ARG A 84 14.88 5.53 1.14
C ARG A 84 13.52 6.24 1.00
N TYR A 85 13.30 7.31 1.76
CA TYR A 85 12.05 8.09 1.77
C TYR A 85 10.81 7.28 2.17
N ASN A 86 10.98 6.28 3.05
CA ASN A 86 9.89 5.47 3.62
C ASN A 86 9.46 5.95 5.02
N PHE A 87 9.96 7.11 5.45
CA PHE A 87 9.40 7.89 6.55
C PHE A 87 9.23 9.34 6.12
N GLY A 88 8.11 9.95 6.49
CA GLY A 88 7.76 11.31 6.15
C GLY A 88 7.42 11.50 4.66
N TRP A 89 7.76 12.67 4.11
CA TRP A 89 7.38 13.07 2.75
C TRP A 89 8.25 12.41 1.67
N SER A 90 7.61 12.00 0.57
CA SER A 90 8.25 11.42 -0.60
C SER A 90 7.51 11.81 -1.88
N HIS A 91 8.23 12.39 -2.85
CA HIS A 91 7.68 12.74 -4.16
C HIS A 91 8.73 12.56 -5.24
N GLY A 92 8.44 11.76 -6.27
CA GLY A 92 9.37 11.53 -7.38
C GLY A 92 10.66 10.79 -7.00
N LYS A 93 10.69 10.11 -5.84
CA LYS A 93 11.87 9.36 -5.36
C LYS A 93 11.85 7.89 -5.78
N GLU A 94 10.66 7.28 -5.75
CA GLU A 94 10.43 5.90 -6.19
C GLU A 94 10.40 5.79 -7.72
N LYS A 95 10.98 4.71 -8.26
CA LYS A 95 10.90 4.39 -9.69
C LYS A 95 9.79 3.38 -9.95
N LEU A 96 9.03 3.61 -11.01
CA LEU A 96 8.13 2.61 -11.58
C LEU A 96 8.93 1.46 -12.21
N GLU A 97 8.28 0.33 -12.50
CA GLU A 97 8.91 -0.81 -13.20
C GLU A 97 9.59 -0.41 -14.52
N SER A 98 9.09 0.66 -15.17
CA SER A 98 9.71 1.27 -16.36
C SER A 98 11.06 1.96 -16.12
N GLY A 99 11.51 2.07 -14.86
CA GLY A 99 12.69 2.81 -14.42
C GLY A 99 12.48 4.33 -14.29
N LYS A 100 11.32 4.86 -14.67
CA LYS A 100 10.98 6.29 -14.58
C LYS A 100 10.53 6.65 -13.16
N PRO A 101 10.95 7.80 -12.62
CA PRO A 101 10.42 8.31 -11.36
C PRO A 101 8.90 8.54 -11.42
N ASP A 102 8.19 8.19 -10.36
CA ASP A 102 6.76 8.49 -10.21
C ASP A 102 6.55 9.92 -9.70
N ILE A 103 6.44 10.88 -10.62
CA ILE A 103 6.21 12.29 -10.31
C ILE A 103 4.73 12.65 -10.16
N LEU A 104 3.82 11.71 -10.44
CA LEU A 104 2.37 11.94 -10.35
C LEU A 104 1.82 11.62 -8.95
N LYS A 105 2.66 11.07 -8.07
CA LYS A 105 2.30 10.62 -6.73
C LYS A 105 3.19 11.29 -5.68
N GLY A 106 2.58 12.09 -4.82
CA GLY A 106 3.16 12.48 -3.53
C GLY A 106 2.68 11.51 -2.44
N SER A 107 3.61 10.99 -1.64
CA SER A 107 3.35 10.05 -0.56
C SER A 107 3.85 10.61 0.76
N PHE A 108 3.19 10.20 1.85
CA PHE A 108 3.69 10.39 3.20
C PHE A 108 3.65 9.05 3.93
N TYR A 109 4.77 8.64 4.50
CA TYR A 109 4.92 7.34 5.15
C TYR A 109 5.10 7.50 6.65
N ALA A 110 4.36 6.70 7.41
CA ALA A 110 4.49 6.62 8.86
C ALA A 110 4.06 5.23 9.34
N ASN A 111 4.63 4.80 10.45
CA ASN A 111 4.15 3.64 11.19
C ASN A 111 2.96 4.07 12.07
N PRO A 112 1.74 3.55 11.83
CA PRO A 112 0.55 4.00 12.55
C PRO A 112 0.39 3.32 13.93
N ILE A 113 1.28 2.39 14.28
CA ILE A 113 1.21 1.63 15.54
C ILE A 113 2.22 2.16 16.55
N LEU A 114 3.46 2.39 16.10
CA LEU A 114 4.58 2.81 16.94
C LEU A 114 5.26 4.03 16.32
N ASP A 115 5.42 5.09 17.11
CA ASP A 115 6.14 6.29 16.68
C ASP A 115 7.63 6.04 16.50
N ILE A 116 8.19 5.20 17.37
CA ILE A 116 9.55 4.68 17.34
C ILE A 116 9.42 3.15 17.25
N PRO A 117 9.51 2.54 16.07
CA PRO A 117 9.33 1.10 15.90
C PRO A 117 10.35 0.26 16.69
N THR A 118 11.58 0.77 16.84
CA THR A 118 12.65 0.13 17.63
C THR A 118 13.72 1.14 18.02
N THR A 119 14.48 0.84 19.09
CA THR A 119 15.69 1.58 19.51
C THR A 119 16.98 0.80 19.21
N GLU A 120 16.89 -0.40 18.66
CA GLU A 120 18.03 -1.27 18.38
C GLU A 120 18.80 -0.78 17.15
N ALA A 121 20.00 -0.25 17.35
CA ALA A 121 20.82 0.33 16.28
C ALA A 121 21.12 -0.66 15.14
N SER A 122 21.27 -1.96 15.45
CA SER A 122 21.51 -3.01 14.46
C SER A 122 20.32 -3.21 13.51
N LEU A 123 19.08 -3.11 14.03
CA LEU A 123 17.86 -3.22 13.23
C LEU A 123 17.61 -1.96 12.42
N ILE A 124 17.86 -0.78 13.01
CA ILE A 124 17.77 0.50 12.29
C ILE A 124 18.73 0.53 11.10
N GLN A 125 19.95 0.04 11.29
CA GLN A 125 20.93 -0.06 10.20
C GLN A 125 20.54 -1.11 9.15
N ARG A 126 19.97 -2.25 9.58
CA ARG A 126 19.62 -3.35 8.69
C ARG A 126 18.33 -3.10 7.90
N TYR A 127 17.36 -2.39 8.47
CA TYR A 127 16.02 -2.16 7.92
C TYR A 127 15.63 -0.68 8.03
N PRO A 128 16.40 0.24 7.42
CA PRO A 128 16.21 1.69 7.61
C PRO A 128 14.85 2.18 7.10
N SER A 129 14.25 1.48 6.14
CA SER A 129 12.92 1.79 5.59
C SER A 129 11.75 1.43 6.51
N TYR A 130 12.01 0.73 7.62
CA TYR A 130 10.96 0.23 8.51
C TYR A 130 11.18 0.53 9.99
N CYS A 131 12.44 0.77 10.38
CA CYS A 131 12.83 0.99 11.77
C CYS A 131 13.10 2.46 12.11
N GLY A 132 12.87 3.39 11.18
CA GLY A 132 12.98 4.83 11.41
C GLY A 132 11.92 5.35 12.39
N THR A 133 12.23 6.45 13.06
CA THR A 133 11.23 7.21 13.84
C THR A 133 10.33 7.96 12.86
N ASN A 134 9.03 8.03 13.13
CA ASN A 134 8.11 8.82 12.31
C ASN A 134 8.53 10.30 12.27
N ILE A 135 8.26 10.95 11.14
CA ILE A 135 8.60 12.36 10.92
C ILE A 135 7.31 13.13 10.67
N TRP A 136 6.73 13.67 11.74
CA TRP A 136 5.44 14.36 11.70
C TRP A 136 5.59 15.86 11.39
N PRO A 137 4.62 16.45 10.66
CA PRO A 137 4.58 17.89 10.40
C PRO A 137 4.01 18.68 11.59
N ASP A 138 4.60 18.55 12.79
CA ASP A 138 4.03 19.04 14.05
C ASP A 138 3.63 20.53 14.03
N ASN A 139 4.46 21.37 13.42
CA ASN A 139 4.20 22.81 13.36
C ASN A 139 3.23 23.22 12.24
N ALA A 140 3.17 22.44 11.16
CA ALA A 140 2.48 22.82 9.92
C ALA A 140 1.14 22.10 9.71
N LEU A 141 1.01 20.87 10.21
CA LEU A 141 -0.17 20.01 10.11
C LEU A 141 -0.23 18.98 11.27
N PRO A 142 -0.27 19.42 12.54
CA PRO A 142 -0.26 18.53 13.71
C PRO A 142 -1.42 17.53 13.74
N GLU A 143 -2.54 17.84 13.07
CA GLU A 143 -3.70 16.96 13.00
C GLU A 143 -3.38 15.63 12.31
N LEU A 144 -2.33 15.57 11.50
CA LEU A 144 -1.94 14.37 10.76
C LEU A 144 -1.51 13.22 11.70
N GLU A 145 -0.67 13.50 12.71
CA GLU A 145 -0.28 12.50 13.71
C GLU A 145 -1.52 11.97 14.45
N VAL A 146 -2.38 12.89 14.90
CA VAL A 146 -3.54 12.55 15.73
C VAL A 146 -4.51 11.61 15.01
N VAL A 147 -4.71 11.81 13.70
CA VAL A 147 -5.62 10.99 12.91
C VAL A 147 -5.00 9.64 12.53
N ILE A 148 -3.68 9.58 12.28
CA ILE A 148 -2.99 8.35 11.87
C ILE A 148 -2.64 7.45 13.07
N VAL A 149 -2.22 8.04 14.19
CA VAL A 149 -1.85 7.34 15.43
C VAL A 149 -2.86 7.71 16.53
N PRO A 150 -4.12 7.24 16.43
CA PRO A 150 -5.08 7.50 17.49
C PRO A 150 -4.59 6.84 18.78
N LYS A 151 -4.19 7.65 19.76
CA LYS A 151 -3.74 7.22 21.10
C LYS A 151 -4.83 6.48 21.88
N THR A 152 -6.06 6.44 21.34
CA THR A 152 -7.19 5.66 21.85
C THR A 152 -7.40 4.44 20.95
N VAL A 153 -7.27 3.24 21.54
CA VAL A 153 -7.43 1.95 20.88
C VAL A 153 -8.76 1.88 20.11
N ILE A 154 -8.71 2.02 18.79
CA ILE A 154 -9.79 1.56 17.91
C ILE A 154 -9.50 0.07 17.64
N PRO A 155 -10.39 -0.87 18.01
CA PRO A 155 -10.16 -2.31 17.83
C PRO A 155 -10.21 -2.78 16.36
N CYS A 156 -10.12 -1.87 15.40
CA CYS A 156 -10.02 -2.17 13.99
C CYS A 156 -8.93 -1.28 13.39
N ARG A 157 -7.80 -1.90 13.03
CA ARG A 157 -6.79 -1.29 12.16
C ARG A 157 -7.44 -1.15 10.78
N LEU A 158 -7.96 0.05 10.53
CA LEU A 158 -8.72 0.36 9.32
C LEU A 158 -7.80 0.27 8.11
N GLY A 159 -8.15 -0.61 7.19
CA GLY A 159 -7.52 -0.75 5.89
C GLY A 159 -7.89 0.39 4.95
N ALA A 160 -7.23 0.35 3.82
CA ALA A 160 -7.09 1.39 2.82
C ALA A 160 -8.37 1.80 2.09
N ASP A 161 -8.41 3.08 1.71
CA ASP A 161 -9.33 3.64 0.73
C ASP A 161 -8.76 3.55 -0.67
N GLY A 162 -9.58 3.16 -1.64
CA GLY A 162 -9.53 3.84 -2.93
C GLY A 162 -8.33 3.54 -3.84
N ILE A 163 -7.76 2.33 -3.87
CA ILE A 163 -6.87 1.96 -4.98
C ILE A 163 -7.77 1.64 -6.19
N GLN A 164 -7.74 2.49 -7.22
CA GLN A 164 -8.14 2.04 -8.56
C GLN A 164 -7.08 1.08 -9.05
N ILE A 165 -7.30 -0.20 -8.79
CA ILE A 165 -6.50 -1.29 -9.31
C ILE A 165 -6.97 -1.55 -10.73
N MET A 166 -6.11 -1.27 -11.72
CA MET A 166 -6.24 -1.93 -13.01
C MET A 166 -5.59 -3.32 -12.94
N VAL A 167 -6.45 -4.33 -12.79
CA VAL A 167 -6.31 -5.59 -13.53
C VAL A 167 -6.66 -5.28 -15.00
N PRO A 168 -6.81 -6.23 -15.96
CA PRO A 168 -7.36 -5.90 -17.29
C PRO A 168 -8.72 -5.16 -17.28
N SER A 169 -9.32 -5.04 -16.09
CA SER A 169 -10.57 -4.39 -15.74
C SER A 169 -10.38 -3.25 -14.74
N GLN A 170 -11.27 -2.24 -14.77
CA GLN A 170 -11.38 -1.23 -13.73
C GLN A 170 -12.17 -1.78 -12.54
N VAL A 171 -11.53 -1.86 -11.37
CA VAL A 171 -12.19 -2.30 -10.14
C VAL A 171 -12.99 -1.16 -9.51
N VAL A 172 -14.20 -1.45 -9.05
CA VAL A 172 -15.07 -0.54 -8.30
C VAL A 172 -15.55 -1.18 -7.00
N PHE A 173 -15.66 -0.35 -5.96
CA PHE A 173 -16.19 -0.70 -4.64
C PHE A 173 -16.99 0.49 -4.10
N GLY A 174 -17.82 0.24 -3.09
CA GLY A 174 -18.67 1.24 -2.44
C GLY A 174 -17.89 2.38 -1.79
N GLU A 175 -18.56 3.52 -1.55
CA GLU A 175 -17.95 4.72 -0.97
C GLU A 175 -17.35 4.49 0.43
N ASP A 176 -18.00 3.62 1.22
CA ASP A 176 -17.62 3.27 2.59
C ASP A 176 -17.09 1.83 2.69
N GLU A 177 -16.55 1.31 1.60
CA GLU A 177 -15.92 0.00 1.54
C GLU A 177 -14.41 0.09 1.67
N ILE A 178 -13.84 -0.81 2.48
CA ILE A 178 -12.39 -0.96 2.61
C ILE A 178 -11.91 -2.00 1.60
N ALA A 179 -11.01 -1.62 0.71
CA ALA A 179 -10.37 -2.53 -0.23
C ALA A 179 -9.20 -3.28 0.42
N TYR A 180 -9.21 -4.60 0.32
CA TYR A 180 -8.12 -5.49 0.76
C TYR A 180 -7.54 -6.20 -0.44
N GLN A 181 -6.24 -6.04 -0.61
CA GLN A 181 -5.44 -6.73 -1.61
C GLN A 181 -4.34 -7.51 -0.88
N ILE A 182 -3.98 -8.66 -1.43
CA ILE A 182 -2.85 -9.46 -0.93
C ILE A 182 -1.58 -9.13 -1.70
N GLY A 183 -0.47 -9.12 -0.96
CA GLY A 183 0.87 -8.93 -1.50
C GLY A 183 1.56 -10.26 -1.80
N GLU A 184 2.70 -10.17 -2.49
CA GLU A 184 3.51 -11.31 -2.93
C GLU A 184 3.91 -12.24 -1.78
N THR A 185 4.15 -11.69 -0.59
CA THR A 185 4.50 -12.47 0.59
C THR A 185 3.39 -13.45 0.97
N THR A 186 2.12 -13.04 0.89
CA THR A 186 0.97 -13.92 1.14
C THR A 186 0.85 -14.99 0.05
N GLU A 187 1.15 -14.65 -1.20
CA GLU A 187 1.18 -15.62 -2.29
C GLU A 187 2.25 -16.70 -2.08
N ILE A 188 3.47 -16.29 -1.69
CA ILE A 188 4.57 -17.21 -1.39
C ILE A 188 4.19 -18.13 -0.23
N LEU A 189 3.71 -17.57 0.88
CA LEU A 189 3.34 -18.34 2.08
C LEU A 189 2.18 -19.30 1.83
N SER A 190 1.22 -18.88 1.00
CA SER A 190 0.10 -19.73 0.58
C SER A 190 0.44 -20.67 -0.57
N ARG A 191 1.67 -20.66 -1.09
CA ARG A 191 2.11 -21.50 -2.22
C ARG A 191 1.20 -21.35 -3.46
N GLY A 192 0.72 -20.13 -3.71
CA GLY A 192 -0.14 -19.82 -4.85
C GLY A 192 -1.62 -20.19 -4.68
N PHE A 193 -2.07 -20.58 -3.47
CA PHE A 193 -3.52 -20.66 -3.20
C PHE A 193 -4.17 -19.29 -3.19
N LEU A 194 -3.42 -18.26 -2.77
CA LEU A 194 -3.79 -16.86 -2.84
C LEU A 194 -2.79 -16.15 -3.77
N CYS A 195 -3.25 -15.28 -4.66
CA CYS A 195 -2.41 -14.66 -5.68
C CYS A 195 -2.34 -13.13 -5.54
N ALA A 196 -1.12 -12.63 -5.42
CA ALA A 196 -0.81 -11.21 -5.49
C ALA A 196 -1.04 -10.72 -6.91
N THR A 197 -2.04 -9.86 -7.08
CA THR A 197 -2.42 -9.40 -8.41
C THR A 197 -1.77 -8.06 -8.72
N PRO A 198 -1.08 -7.92 -9.86
CA PRO A 198 -0.54 -6.64 -10.31
C PRO A 198 -1.63 -5.60 -10.41
N HIS A 199 -1.33 -4.40 -9.97
CA HIS A 199 -2.25 -3.28 -10.01
C HIS A 199 -1.52 -2.00 -10.34
N CYS A 200 -2.23 -1.06 -10.95
CA CYS A 200 -1.71 0.27 -11.14
C CYS A 200 -2.84 1.27 -11.13
N VAL A 201 -2.50 2.50 -10.75
CA VAL A 201 -3.45 3.59 -10.74
C VAL A 201 -3.22 4.50 -11.94
N ARG A 202 -4.31 4.89 -12.60
CA ARG A 202 -4.29 5.76 -13.77
C ARG A 202 -4.73 7.17 -13.37
N ALA A 203 -3.95 8.18 -13.71
CA ALA A 203 -4.40 9.56 -13.59
C ALA A 203 -5.55 9.82 -14.59
N PRO A 204 -6.62 10.54 -14.16
CA PRO A 204 -7.68 10.93 -15.08
C PRO A 204 -7.11 11.82 -16.20
N LYS A 205 -7.62 11.66 -17.42
CA LYS A 205 -7.16 12.39 -18.62
C LYS A 205 -8.23 13.37 -19.09
N GLY A 206 -7.80 14.45 -19.76
CA GLY A 206 -8.66 15.44 -20.41
C GLY A 206 -8.95 16.67 -19.56
N GLU A 207 -9.60 17.67 -20.16
CA GLU A 207 -9.83 18.99 -19.52
C GLU A 207 -10.60 18.90 -18.20
N LYS A 208 -11.55 17.96 -18.11
CA LYS A 208 -12.35 17.71 -16.89
C LYS A 208 -11.52 17.18 -15.71
N ALA A 209 -10.30 16.70 -15.97
CA ALA A 209 -9.38 16.24 -14.93
C ALA A 209 -8.52 17.37 -14.35
N SER A 210 -8.56 18.57 -14.95
CA SER A 210 -7.74 19.69 -14.49
C SER A 210 -8.16 20.15 -13.10
N GLY A 211 -7.19 20.31 -12.21
CA GLY A 211 -7.42 20.67 -10.80
C GLY A 211 -8.02 19.55 -9.95
N LEU A 212 -8.16 18.33 -10.48
CA LEU A 212 -8.58 17.18 -9.68
C LEU A 212 -7.37 16.46 -9.09
N GLU A 213 -7.49 16.09 -7.82
CA GLU A 213 -6.54 15.26 -7.09
C GLU A 213 -7.27 14.05 -6.51
N ARG A 214 -6.54 12.95 -6.32
CA ARG A 214 -7.06 11.75 -5.66
C ARG A 214 -6.20 11.47 -4.44
N SER A 215 -6.84 11.42 -3.28
CA SER A 215 -6.21 11.02 -2.03
C SER A 215 -6.54 9.56 -1.74
N THR A 216 -5.51 8.82 -1.34
CA THR A 216 -5.55 7.39 -1.04
C THR A 216 -4.74 7.17 0.23
N PHE A 217 -5.26 6.38 1.15
CA PHE A 217 -4.50 5.91 2.32
C PHE A 217 -4.28 4.41 2.15
N ALA A 218 -3.02 3.97 2.08
CA ALA A 218 -2.66 2.57 1.98
C ALA A 218 -2.05 2.08 3.29
N PHE A 219 -2.55 0.96 3.81
CA PHE A 219 -2.04 0.35 5.04
C PHE A 219 -1.50 -1.05 4.75
N PHE A 220 -0.20 -1.24 4.97
CA PHE A 220 0.49 -2.50 4.72
C PHE A 220 0.58 -3.31 6.02
N MET A 221 0.01 -4.52 5.97
CA MET A 221 0.22 -5.53 7.01
C MET A 221 1.28 -6.51 6.52
N GLN A 222 2.34 -6.68 7.30
CA GLN A 222 3.51 -7.46 6.90
C GLN A 222 3.89 -8.47 7.97
N PRO A 223 4.56 -9.58 7.61
CA PRO A 223 5.08 -10.54 8.58
C PRO A 223 6.23 -9.97 9.40
N ASP A 224 6.67 -10.74 10.40
CA ASP A 224 7.90 -10.49 11.12
C ASP A 224 9.13 -10.61 10.21
N TRP A 225 10.21 -9.90 10.56
CA TRP A 225 11.43 -9.80 9.75
C TRP A 225 12.08 -11.14 9.43
N ASP A 226 12.02 -12.06 10.39
CA ASP A 226 12.62 -13.39 10.36
C ASP A 226 11.70 -14.46 9.76
N GLU A 227 10.46 -14.10 9.39
CA GLU A 227 9.54 -15.02 8.73
C GLU A 227 10.18 -15.61 7.47
N LYS A 228 10.18 -16.93 7.37
CA LYS A 228 10.95 -17.64 6.34
C LYS A 228 10.12 -17.82 5.08
N LEU A 229 10.51 -17.12 4.02
CA LEU A 229 9.94 -17.26 2.69
C LEU A 229 10.68 -18.35 1.92
N ASN A 230 9.97 -19.44 1.60
CA ASN A 230 10.50 -20.52 0.78
C ASN A 230 9.96 -20.39 -0.63
N PHE A 231 10.86 -20.19 -1.60
CA PHE A 231 10.47 -19.94 -2.98
C PHE A 231 10.33 -21.25 -3.76
N PRO A 232 9.30 -21.38 -4.63
CA PRO A 232 9.15 -22.56 -5.46
C PRO A 232 10.27 -22.66 -6.51
N GLN A 233 10.32 -23.79 -7.21
CA GLN A 233 11.24 -23.97 -8.34
C GLN A 233 10.95 -22.95 -9.45
N ASP A 234 9.67 -22.81 -9.80
CA ASP A 234 9.18 -21.86 -10.79
C ASP A 234 8.71 -20.58 -10.10
N VAL A 235 9.64 -19.67 -9.88
CA VAL A 235 9.33 -18.33 -9.38
C VAL A 235 8.89 -17.47 -10.56
N HIS A 236 7.71 -16.84 -10.51
CA HIS A 236 7.22 -15.98 -11.60
C HIS A 236 7.40 -14.48 -11.33
N ILE A 237 7.56 -14.09 -10.07
CA ILE A 237 7.88 -12.73 -9.62
C ILE A 237 9.39 -12.53 -9.47
N HIS A 238 9.90 -11.33 -9.76
CA HIS A 238 11.28 -10.93 -9.44
C HIS A 238 12.38 -11.99 -9.69
N LYS A 239 12.30 -12.69 -10.84
CA LYS A 239 13.23 -13.79 -11.22
C LYS A 239 14.70 -13.37 -11.19
N GLU A 240 14.96 -12.07 -11.34
CA GLU A 240 16.27 -11.45 -11.28
C GLU A 240 16.84 -11.31 -9.85
N LEU A 241 15.99 -11.33 -8.83
CA LEU A 241 16.37 -11.17 -7.41
C LEU A 241 16.26 -12.46 -6.60
N ILE A 242 15.40 -13.38 -7.04
CA ILE A 242 15.04 -14.59 -6.30
C ILE A 242 15.68 -15.82 -6.97
N LEU A 243 16.41 -16.61 -6.18
CA LEU A 243 16.92 -17.91 -6.62
C LEU A 243 15.82 -18.97 -6.52
N SER A 244 15.59 -19.71 -7.60
CA SER A 244 14.71 -20.89 -7.60
C SER A 244 15.11 -21.88 -6.50
N ASN A 245 14.12 -22.41 -5.77
CA ASN A 245 14.32 -23.28 -4.59
C ASN A 245 15.17 -22.65 -3.47
N GLY A 246 15.35 -21.33 -3.47
CA GLY A 246 15.99 -20.59 -2.39
C GLY A 246 15.06 -20.34 -1.21
N SER A 247 15.62 -19.82 -0.12
CA SER A 247 14.85 -19.22 0.97
C SER A 247 15.47 -17.89 1.36
N LEU A 248 14.62 -16.92 1.68
CA LEU A 248 15.00 -15.66 2.29
C LEU A 248 14.10 -15.43 3.50
N THR A 249 14.56 -14.63 4.45
CA THR A 249 13.65 -14.02 5.42
C THR A 249 12.82 -12.91 4.75
N PHE A 250 11.66 -12.57 5.29
CA PHE A 250 10.86 -11.44 4.81
C PHE A 250 11.68 -10.15 4.76
N GLY A 251 12.49 -9.90 5.80
CA GLY A 251 13.36 -8.73 5.84
C GLY A 251 14.36 -8.69 4.69
N GLU A 252 15.07 -9.80 4.42
CA GLU A 252 16.01 -9.88 3.29
C GLU A 252 15.33 -9.73 1.93
N TYR A 253 14.14 -10.32 1.79
CA TYR A 253 13.34 -10.20 0.57
C TYR A 253 12.93 -8.73 0.34
N SER A 254 12.40 -8.08 1.37
CA SER A 254 11.90 -6.72 1.30
C SER A 254 13.01 -5.69 1.00
N GLU A 255 14.21 -5.86 1.59
CA GLU A 255 15.36 -5.00 1.31
C GLU A 255 15.79 -5.12 -0.16
N LYS A 256 15.83 -6.34 -0.72
CA LYS A 256 16.14 -6.54 -2.15
C LYS A 256 15.14 -5.83 -3.06
N LEU A 257 13.85 -5.83 -2.72
CA LEU A 257 12.83 -5.11 -3.49
C LEU A 257 13.00 -3.60 -3.36
N LEU A 258 13.20 -3.09 -2.14
CA LEU A 258 13.45 -1.67 -1.91
C LEU A 258 14.68 -1.19 -2.70
N ASP A 259 15.75 -1.97 -2.69
CA ASP A 259 16.97 -1.69 -3.45
C ASP A 259 16.69 -1.62 -4.96
N LYS A 260 15.85 -2.51 -5.50
CA LYS A 260 15.42 -2.47 -6.91
C LYS A 260 14.73 -1.15 -7.26
N TYR A 261 13.84 -0.66 -6.41
CA TYR A 261 12.97 0.48 -6.72
C TYR A 261 13.55 1.84 -6.33
N TYR A 262 14.41 1.88 -5.31
CA TYR A 262 14.97 3.12 -4.77
C TYR A 262 16.46 3.32 -5.08
N HIS A 263 17.21 2.31 -5.51
CA HIS A 263 18.57 2.59 -5.97
C HIS A 263 18.58 3.37 -7.29
N MET A 264 19.20 4.54 -7.23
CA MET A 264 19.88 5.12 -8.37
C MET A 264 21.04 4.18 -8.70
N LYS A 265 21.02 3.52 -9.87
CA LYS A 265 22.28 3.06 -10.46
C LYS A 265 23.17 4.31 -10.55
N THR A 266 24.14 4.41 -9.65
CA THR A 266 25.25 5.35 -9.76
C THR A 266 25.96 5.14 -11.08
#